data_AF-A0A958ZLZ1-F1
#
_entry.id   AF-A0A958ZLZ1-F1
#
_cell.length_a   1.000
_cell.length_b   1.000
_cell.length_c   1.000
_cell.angle_alpha   90.00
_cell.angle_beta   90.00
_cell.angle_gamma   90.00
#
_symmetry.space_group_name_H-M   'P 1'
#
loop_
_entity.id
_entity.type
_entity.pdbx_description
1 polymer ?
#
loop_
_entity_poly.entity_id
_entity_poly.type
_entity_poly.pdbx_seq_one_letter_code
_entity_poly.pdbx_strand_id
1 'polypeptide(L)'
;MAQAVRSSLVYPLGRGVEALLVRLAHLSPLQARLARVTDTEPQWRHICEVCGVEEILTPSVAFELGWDYPPRMGKFGVVSPRCCPRCPNVRTVWWALVIDGYTEDMLTEAQQETVRRIAGEPESIALSDN
;
A
#
# COMPACT_ATOMS: atom_id res chain seq x y z
N MET A 1 -32.22 53.36 14.65
CA MET A 1 -33.13 52.70 15.62
C MET A 1 -32.85 51.20 15.53
N ALA A 2 -31.97 50.64 16.37
CA ALA A 2 -32.27 50.03 17.68
C ALA A 2 -33.37 48.94 17.53
N GLN A 3 -33.17 47.65 17.80
CA GLN A 3 -32.44 47.04 18.92
C GLN A 3 -32.08 45.57 18.65
N ALA A 4 -30.99 45.13 19.28
CA ALA A 4 -30.59 43.75 19.45
C ALA A 4 -31.38 43.08 20.58
N VAL A 5 -31.57 41.75 20.52
CA VAL A 5 -31.68 40.92 21.71
C VAL A 5 -30.80 39.69 21.56
N ARG A 6 -29.93 39.54 22.56
CA ARG A 6 -28.92 38.50 22.76
C ARG A 6 -29.57 37.19 23.16
N SER A 7 -28.96 36.06 22.79
CA SER A 7 -28.92 34.90 23.70
C SER A 7 -27.55 34.26 23.61
N SER A 8 -26.76 34.53 24.65
CA SER A 8 -25.50 33.88 24.94
C SER A 8 -25.79 32.54 25.61
N LEU A 9 -25.27 31.45 25.05
CA LEU A 9 -24.94 30.25 25.83
C LEU A 9 -23.45 29.99 25.62
N VAL A 10 -22.67 30.60 26.50
CA VAL A 10 -21.33 30.18 26.88
C VAL A 10 -21.49 29.19 28.03
N TYR A 11 -20.78 28.06 28.00
CA TYR A 11 -20.15 27.33 29.13
C TYR A 11 -19.81 25.88 28.70
N PRO A 12 -18.81 25.21 29.31
CA PRO A 12 -17.42 25.60 29.55
C PRO A 12 -16.42 24.63 28.87
N LEU A 13 -15.17 25.08 28.77
CA LEU A 13 -14.02 24.20 28.52
C LEU A 13 -13.86 23.20 29.68
N GLY A 14 -14.11 21.92 29.38
CA GLY A 14 -13.81 20.76 30.21
C GLY A 14 -12.67 19.95 29.58
N ARG A 15 -11.73 19.53 30.42
CA ARG A 15 -10.42 18.95 30.09
C ARG A 15 -10.49 17.71 29.18
N GLY A 16 -9.68 17.75 28.11
CA GLY A 16 -8.79 16.67 27.70
C GLY A 16 -9.42 15.37 27.19
N VAL A 17 -9.73 15.33 25.88
CA VAL A 17 -9.39 14.27 24.89
C VAL A 17 -9.97 14.69 23.53
N GLU A 18 -9.44 15.76 22.94
CA GLU A 18 -9.89 16.26 21.62
C GLU A 18 -8.67 16.45 20.73
N ALA A 19 -8.11 15.35 20.24
CA ALA A 19 -7.09 15.36 19.20
C ALA A 19 -7.08 14.07 18.39
N LEU A 20 -8.24 13.60 17.92
CA LEU A 20 -8.28 12.56 16.89
C LEU A 20 -9.60 12.51 16.11
N LEU A 21 -10.11 13.61 15.56
CA LEU A 21 -11.28 13.50 14.66
C LEU A 21 -11.54 14.70 13.75
N VAL A 22 -10.50 15.29 13.16
CA VAL A 22 -10.70 16.28 12.07
C VAL A 22 -9.80 15.99 10.88
N ARG A 23 -10.05 14.89 10.17
CA ARG A 23 -9.64 14.70 8.74
C ARG A 23 -10.54 13.71 7.98
N LEU A 24 -11.85 13.68 8.24
CA LEU A 24 -12.79 12.83 7.48
C LEU A 24 -13.83 13.59 6.64
N ALA A 25 -13.75 14.92 6.55
CA ALA A 25 -14.77 15.70 5.84
C ALA A 25 -14.61 15.76 4.30
N HIS A 26 -13.56 15.14 3.73
CA HIS A 26 -13.28 15.21 2.28
C HIS A 26 -13.01 13.86 1.62
N LEU A 27 -13.24 12.75 2.31
CA LEU A 27 -13.09 11.44 1.68
C LEU A 27 -14.29 11.16 0.79
N SER A 28 -14.01 10.88 -0.49
CA SER A 28 -15.00 10.37 -1.44
C SER A 28 -15.74 9.16 -0.83
N PRO A 29 -17.02 8.92 -1.15
CA PRO A 29 -17.76 7.73 -0.70
C PRO A 29 -17.00 6.41 -0.97
N LEU A 30 -16.13 6.37 -1.98
CA LEU A 30 -15.19 5.28 -2.25
C LEU A 30 -14.14 5.13 -1.14
N GLN A 31 -13.49 6.22 -0.75
CA GLN A 31 -12.44 6.23 0.28
C GLN A 31 -12.97 5.86 1.67
N ALA A 32 -14.21 6.25 2.00
CA ALA A 32 -14.86 5.86 3.26
C ALA A 32 -15.27 4.37 3.30
N ARG A 33 -15.51 3.74 2.14
CA ARG A 33 -15.86 2.31 2.02
C ARG A 33 -14.62 1.42 2.08
N LEU A 34 -13.50 1.87 1.50
CA LEU A 34 -12.18 1.25 1.61
C LEU A 34 -11.73 1.13 3.08
N ALA A 35 -11.88 2.21 3.86
CA ALA A 35 -11.44 2.25 5.26
C ALA A 35 -12.12 1.21 6.17
N ARG A 36 -13.28 0.64 5.79
CA ARG A 36 -13.97 -0.40 6.57
C ARG A 36 -13.58 -1.84 6.19
N VAL A 37 -12.89 -2.04 5.06
CA VAL A 37 -12.46 -3.37 4.58
C VAL A 37 -11.02 -3.68 5.00
N THR A 38 -10.27 -2.68 5.47
CA THR A 38 -8.82 -2.73 5.67
C THR A 38 -8.34 -3.07 7.08
N ASP A 39 -9.21 -3.10 8.08
CA ASP A 39 -8.77 -3.15 9.49
C ASP A 39 -8.27 -4.53 9.96
N THR A 40 -8.41 -5.57 9.14
CA THR A 40 -8.02 -6.95 9.52
C THR A 40 -6.86 -7.53 8.72
N GLU A 41 -6.40 -6.88 7.65
CA GLU A 41 -5.27 -7.40 6.87
C GLU A 41 -3.93 -6.82 7.37
N PRO A 42 -2.88 -7.65 7.50
CA PRO A 42 -1.55 -7.14 7.80
C PRO A 42 -1.05 -6.22 6.70
N GLN A 43 -0.30 -5.19 7.09
CA GLN A 43 0.39 -4.32 6.14
C GLN A 43 1.74 -4.93 5.74
N TRP A 44 2.11 -4.73 4.47
CA TRP A 44 3.38 -5.21 3.89
C TRP A 44 4.07 -4.10 3.13
N ARG A 45 5.40 -4.19 3.02
CA ARG A 45 6.15 -3.36 2.08
C ARG A 45 5.87 -3.83 0.65
N HIS A 46 5.26 -2.98 -0.15
CA HIS A 46 5.05 -3.19 -1.58
C HIS A 46 6.19 -2.50 -2.32
N ILE A 47 7.10 -3.30 -2.88
CA ILE A 47 8.35 -2.82 -3.49
C ILE A 47 8.28 -3.03 -5.00
N CYS A 48 8.36 -1.95 -5.78
CA CYS A 48 8.42 -2.04 -7.23
C CYS A 48 9.83 -2.43 -7.66
N GLU A 49 10.00 -3.59 -8.28
CA GLU A 49 11.31 -4.02 -8.79
C GLU A 49 11.82 -3.19 -9.97
N VAL A 50 10.93 -2.43 -10.62
CA VAL A 50 11.25 -1.66 -11.82
C VAL A 50 11.78 -0.26 -11.49
N CYS A 51 11.14 0.45 -10.53
CA CYS A 51 11.53 1.82 -10.17
C CYS A 51 11.99 1.99 -8.72
N GLY A 52 11.93 0.93 -7.91
CA GLY A 52 12.35 0.94 -6.51
C GLY A 52 11.41 1.67 -5.55
N VAL A 53 10.23 2.15 -6.00
CA VAL A 53 9.27 2.78 -5.08
C VAL A 53 8.74 1.75 -4.08
N GLU A 54 8.61 2.18 -2.83
CA GLU A 54 8.08 1.38 -1.73
C GLU A 54 6.85 2.06 -1.11
N GLU A 55 5.81 1.28 -0.84
CA GLU A 55 4.62 1.73 -0.11
C GLU A 55 4.22 0.68 0.94
N ILE A 56 3.78 1.14 2.12
CA ILE A 56 3.27 0.25 3.17
C ILE A 56 1.75 0.22 3.06
N LEU A 57 1.22 -0.89 2.56
CA LEU A 57 -0.20 -1.04 2.22
C LEU A 57 -0.71 -2.38 2.75
N THR A 58 -2.02 -2.46 2.97
CA THR A 58 -2.69 -3.77 3.03
C THR A 58 -2.81 -4.33 1.62
N PRO A 59 -2.87 -5.66 1.45
CA PRO A 59 -3.07 -6.29 0.14
C PRO A 59 -4.28 -5.75 -0.63
N SER A 60 -5.39 -5.49 0.06
CA SER A 60 -6.60 -4.96 -0.59
C SER A 60 -6.38 -3.56 -1.14
N VAL A 61 -5.75 -2.65 -0.37
CA VAL A 61 -5.44 -1.30 -0.85
C VAL A 61 -4.45 -1.33 -2.01
N ALA A 62 -3.40 -2.15 -1.91
CA ALA A 62 -2.41 -2.26 -2.98
C ALA A 62 -3.04 -2.75 -4.29
N PHE A 63 -3.89 -3.77 -4.23
CA PHE A 63 -4.60 -4.28 -5.39
C PHE A 63 -5.52 -3.23 -6.02
N GLU A 64 -6.30 -2.51 -5.20
CA GLU A 64 -7.17 -1.44 -5.70
C GLU A 64 -6.39 -0.28 -6.32
N LEU A 65 -5.18 0.00 -5.85
CA LEU A 65 -4.26 0.95 -6.45
C LEU A 65 -3.57 0.43 -7.72
N GLY A 66 -3.74 -0.85 -8.07
CA GLY A 66 -3.17 -1.48 -9.27
C GLY A 66 -1.75 -2.00 -9.08
N TRP A 67 -1.37 -2.38 -7.87
CA TRP A 67 -0.12 -3.12 -7.64
C TRP A 67 -0.26 -4.59 -8.07
N ASP A 68 0.71 -5.06 -8.85
CA ASP A 68 0.90 -6.49 -9.08
C ASP A 68 1.65 -7.05 -7.86
N TYR A 69 0.91 -7.43 -6.82
CA TYR A 69 1.47 -7.99 -5.58
C TYR A 69 0.56 -9.05 -4.94
N PRO A 70 1.12 -10.11 -4.33
CA PRO A 70 0.38 -11.08 -3.55
C PRO A 70 -0.14 -10.49 -2.23
N PRO A 71 -1.14 -11.15 -1.62
CA PRO A 71 -1.86 -12.34 -2.09
C PRO A 71 -2.97 -12.05 -3.12
N ARG A 72 -3.19 -10.79 -3.52
CA ARG A 72 -4.25 -10.46 -4.49
C ARG A 72 -3.85 -10.77 -5.93
N MET A 73 -2.57 -10.63 -6.26
CA MET A 73 -1.97 -10.98 -7.54
C MET A 73 -0.77 -11.91 -7.34
N GLY A 74 -0.89 -13.16 -7.78
CA GLY A 74 0.16 -14.17 -7.55
C GLY A 74 0.18 -14.72 -6.12
N LYS A 75 1.32 -15.27 -5.70
CA LYS A 75 1.52 -15.90 -4.39
C LYS A 75 2.88 -15.53 -3.82
N PHE A 76 2.96 -15.32 -2.50
CA PHE A 76 4.25 -15.14 -1.80
C PHE A 76 5.19 -16.32 -2.08
N GLY A 77 6.48 -16.03 -2.22
CA GLY A 77 7.49 -17.06 -2.53
C GLY A 77 7.52 -17.52 -3.98
N VAL A 78 6.51 -17.16 -4.80
CA VAL A 78 6.43 -17.54 -6.21
C VAL A 78 6.73 -16.33 -7.07
N VAL A 79 7.64 -16.49 -8.04
CA VAL A 79 7.97 -15.42 -8.99
C VAL A 79 6.73 -15.03 -9.78
N SER A 80 6.31 -13.80 -9.60
CA SER A 80 5.27 -13.07 -10.31
C SER A 80 5.72 -11.60 -10.41
N PRO A 81 5.11 -10.77 -11.27
CA PRO A 81 5.45 -9.34 -11.33
C PRO A 81 5.35 -8.70 -9.94
N ARG A 82 6.33 -7.86 -9.57
CA ARG A 82 6.32 -7.00 -8.37
C ARG A 82 6.46 -5.56 -8.78
N CYS A 83 5.34 -5.01 -9.23
CA CYS A 83 5.31 -3.77 -9.99
C CYS A 83 4.25 -2.81 -9.47
N CYS A 84 4.61 -1.53 -9.36
CA CYS A 84 3.67 -0.47 -9.04
C CYS A 84 2.82 -0.11 -10.29
N PRO A 85 1.65 0.52 -10.12
CA PRO A 85 0.74 0.87 -11.23
C PRO A 85 1.32 1.84 -12.27
N ARG A 86 2.49 2.44 -11.98
CA ARG A 86 3.16 3.39 -12.88
C ARG A 86 4.24 2.76 -13.75
N CYS A 87 4.62 1.51 -13.47
CA CYS A 87 5.65 0.80 -14.21
C CYS A 87 5.04 -0.34 -15.04
N PRO A 88 5.56 -0.60 -16.25
CA PRO A 88 5.10 -1.73 -17.04
C PRO A 88 5.70 -3.02 -16.50
N ASN A 89 4.86 -4.06 -16.37
CA ASN A 89 5.29 -5.38 -15.91
C ASN A 89 6.30 -6.06 -16.86
N VAL A 90 6.44 -5.61 -18.10
CA VAL A 90 7.43 -6.11 -19.08
C VAL A 90 8.89 -5.92 -18.64
N ARG A 91 9.14 -5.10 -17.62
CA ARG A 91 10.48 -4.88 -17.05
C ARG A 91 10.75 -5.69 -15.77
N THR A 92 9.85 -6.60 -15.41
CA THR A 92 9.97 -7.43 -14.20
C THR A 92 10.83 -8.66 -14.45
N VAL A 93 11.41 -9.24 -13.40
CA VAL A 93 12.11 -10.52 -13.50
C VAL A 93 11.20 -11.66 -13.94
N TRP A 94 9.92 -11.60 -13.57
CA TRP A 94 8.92 -12.56 -14.04
C TRP A 94 8.79 -12.53 -15.56
N TRP A 95 8.75 -11.34 -16.17
CA TRP A 95 8.65 -11.23 -17.63
C TRP A 95 9.88 -11.84 -18.31
N ALA A 96 11.08 -11.51 -17.83
CA ALA A 96 12.32 -12.06 -18.37
C ALA A 96 12.31 -13.60 -18.34
N LEU A 97 11.92 -14.20 -17.22
CA LEU A 97 11.90 -15.66 -17.06
C LEU A 97 10.79 -16.34 -17.87
N VAL A 98 9.56 -15.81 -17.80
CA VAL A 98 8.36 -16.51 -18.27
C VAL A 98 8.01 -16.16 -19.71
N ILE A 99 8.27 -14.93 -20.13
CA ILE A 99 7.91 -14.43 -21.47
C ILE A 99 9.12 -14.41 -22.38
N ASP A 100 10.25 -13.85 -21.94
CA ASP A 100 11.46 -13.78 -22.78
C ASP A 100 12.28 -15.09 -22.75
N GLY A 101 11.93 -16.02 -21.85
CA GLY A 101 12.56 -17.35 -21.77
C GLY A 101 13.99 -17.33 -21.23
N TYR A 102 14.33 -16.33 -20.42
CA TYR A 102 15.67 -16.22 -19.83
C TYR A 102 15.90 -17.33 -18.82
N THR A 103 17.15 -17.81 -18.76
CA THR A 103 17.66 -18.63 -17.66
C THR A 103 18.23 -17.73 -16.56
N GLU A 104 18.43 -18.29 -15.37
CA GLU A 104 18.90 -17.54 -14.19
C GLU A 104 20.25 -16.83 -14.41
N ASP A 105 21.15 -17.43 -15.17
CA ASP A 105 22.46 -16.89 -15.52
C ASP A 105 22.40 -15.72 -16.53
N MET A 106 21.27 -15.54 -17.21
CA MET A 106 21.02 -14.40 -18.09
C MET A 106 20.45 -13.18 -17.32
N LEU A 107 20.01 -13.37 -16.08
CA LEU A 107 19.43 -12.31 -15.27
C LEU A 107 20.49 -11.31 -14.82
N THR A 108 20.11 -10.03 -14.79
CA THR A 108 20.94 -9.00 -14.14
C THR A 108 21.03 -9.25 -12.64
N GLU A 109 22.08 -8.72 -11.99
CA GLU A 109 22.24 -8.80 -10.53
C GLU A 109 21.01 -8.26 -9.78
N ALA A 110 20.39 -7.19 -10.27
CA ALA A 110 19.18 -6.60 -9.69
C ALA A 110 17.95 -7.53 -9.82
N GLN A 111 17.83 -8.25 -10.93
CA GLN A 111 16.80 -9.27 -11.11
C GLN A 111 17.03 -10.48 -10.21
N GLN A 112 18.28 -10.95 -10.07
CA GLN A 112 18.63 -12.03 -9.15
C GLN A 112 18.36 -11.65 -7.68
N GLU A 113 18.67 -10.42 -7.29
CA GLU A 113 18.29 -9.89 -5.97
C GLU A 113 16.77 -9.88 -5.79
N THR A 114 16.02 -9.49 -6.82
CA THR A 114 14.56 -9.54 -6.77
C THR A 114 14.03 -10.96 -6.63
N VAL A 115 14.60 -11.95 -7.32
CA VAL A 115 14.25 -13.37 -7.14
C VAL A 115 14.51 -13.81 -5.70
N ARG A 116 15.69 -13.51 -5.15
CA ARG A 116 16.02 -13.83 -3.76
C ARG A 116 15.07 -13.18 -2.76
N ARG A 117 14.69 -11.91 -2.99
CA ARG A 117 13.69 -11.21 -2.18
C ARG A 117 12.33 -11.91 -2.25
N ILE A 118 11.84 -12.23 -3.45
CA ILE A 118 10.54 -12.89 -3.64
C ILE A 118 10.53 -14.26 -2.96
N ALA A 119 11.60 -15.04 -3.09
CA ALA A 119 11.72 -16.36 -2.47
C ALA A 119 11.65 -16.33 -0.94
N GLY A 120 12.06 -15.21 -0.32
CA GLY A 120 11.98 -14.99 1.12
C GLY A 120 10.67 -14.38 1.61
N GLU A 121 9.66 -14.24 0.76
CA GLU A 121 8.36 -13.69 1.17
C GLU A 121 7.47 -14.71 1.89
N PRO A 122 6.64 -14.27 2.86
CA PRO A 122 6.34 -12.86 3.18
C PRO A 122 7.35 -12.17 4.11
N GLU A 123 8.29 -12.88 4.72
CA GLU A 123 9.20 -12.35 5.73
C GLU A 123 10.09 -11.22 5.16
N SER A 124 10.54 -11.34 3.91
CA SER A 124 11.40 -10.35 3.25
C SER A 124 10.73 -8.99 3.06
N ILE A 125 9.40 -8.91 3.11
CA ILE A 125 8.58 -7.70 2.95
C ILE A 125 7.77 -7.35 4.21
N ALA A 126 7.92 -8.13 5.29
CA ALA A 126 7.31 -7.85 6.57
C ALA A 126 7.79 -6.50 7.12
N LEU A 127 6.93 -5.85 7.90
CA LEU A 127 7.33 -4.71 8.71
C LEU A 127 8.06 -5.27 9.94
N SER A 128 9.32 -4.88 10.15
CA SER A 128 10.04 -5.23 11.36
C SER A 128 9.63 -4.29 12.49
N ASP A 129 9.25 -4.84 13.64
CA ASP A 129 9.16 -4.10 14.90
C ASP A 129 10.58 -3.68 15.29
N ASN A 130 10.89 -2.39 15.20
CA ASN A 130 12.20 -1.86 15.60
C ASN A 130 12.06 -1.16 16.96
#